data_AF-A0A537P578-F1
#
_entry.id   AF-A0A537P578-F1
#
_cell.length_a   1.000
_cell.length_b   1.000
_cell.length_c   1.000
_cell.angle_alpha   90.00
_cell.angle_beta   90.00
_cell.angle_gamma   90.00
#
_symmetry.space_group_name_H-M   'P 1'
#
loop_
_entity.id
_entity.type
_entity.pdbx_description
1 polymer ?
#
loop_
_entity_poly.entity_id
_entity_poly.type
_entity_poly.pdbx_seq_one_letter_code
_entity_poly.pdbx_strand_id
1 'polypeptide(L)'
;MAPIIEMRKVTKAYRGIPAVRDIDFTLEKGEIHALLGENGAGKSTLTKIMAGVVEATSGTMTYRGKEVQFASPPAALENGIAMVFQETSLVPSMTVAQNIYLGEEKFLNRLRGIYISAQQFLQSLNFTVDPAATVASLGAAKRQMVEIARAVRHKAEIIIFDEPTATLTPEEKRHFFALMKRLKRSGVSIIFITHALEEALAHADRITILRDGELVASGLAAEFNREKVVRAMVGRALSNEIYNVERAPENIRKRGAKILSVQDISMGNTVRNNSFSIFEGQITGIFGLIGSGRTETFKIVSGIYKRDFLRGGDVELDGRKVRYNVPAEAVRDRIIYVTEDRKLEGFFETMSIAEN
;
A
#
# COMPACT_ATOMS: atom_id res chain seq x y z
N MET A 1 5.35 17.90 27.01
CA MET A 1 6.41 16.87 27.07
C MET A 1 7.38 17.16 25.94
N ALA A 2 8.63 16.71 26.02
CA ALA A 2 9.54 16.84 24.89
C ALA A 2 9.20 15.77 23.82
N PRO A 3 9.27 16.11 22.53
CA PRO A 3 8.98 15.16 21.46
C PRO A 3 9.98 13.99 21.48
N ILE A 4 9.52 12.79 21.11
CA ILE A 4 10.38 11.60 21.02
C ILE A 4 11.26 11.65 19.76
N ILE A 5 10.73 12.20 18.66
CA ILE A 5 11.50 12.58 17.46
C ILE A 5 11.26 14.06 17.18
N GLU A 6 12.32 14.80 16.91
CA GLU A 6 12.25 16.16 16.37
C GLU A 6 13.20 16.31 15.20
N MET A 7 12.68 16.73 14.06
CA MET A 7 13.41 17.06 12.84
C MET A 7 13.36 18.56 12.64
N ARG A 8 14.51 19.17 12.39
CA ARG A 8 14.64 20.62 12.19
C ARG A 8 15.26 20.90 10.83
N LYS A 9 14.54 21.64 10.00
CA LYS A 9 14.94 22.04 8.63
C LYS A 9 15.52 20.88 7.81
N VAL A 10 14.90 19.70 7.90
CA VAL A 10 15.42 18.53 7.20
C VAL A 10 15.11 18.64 5.71
N THR A 11 16.18 18.54 4.92
CA THR A 11 16.13 18.55 3.45
C THR A 11 16.77 17.27 2.93
N LYS A 12 16.15 16.66 1.92
CA LYS A 12 16.73 15.57 1.15
C LYS A 12 16.61 15.88 -0.33
N ALA A 13 17.76 16.03 -0.99
CA ALA A 13 17.85 16.17 -2.43
C ALA A 13 18.40 14.89 -3.08
N TYR A 14 17.81 14.53 -4.22
CA TYR A 14 18.31 13.50 -5.11
C TYR A 14 18.81 14.18 -6.39
N ARG A 15 20.11 14.08 -6.67
CA ARG A 15 20.74 14.72 -7.84
C ARG A 15 20.42 16.22 -7.95
N GLY A 16 20.40 16.92 -6.81
CA GLY A 16 20.09 18.35 -6.74
C GLY A 16 18.60 18.72 -6.72
N ILE A 17 17.69 17.77 -6.93
CA ILE A 17 16.24 18.01 -6.84
C ILE A 17 15.76 17.64 -5.43
N PRO A 18 15.24 18.59 -4.63
CA PRO A 18 14.75 18.31 -3.28
C PRO A 18 13.46 17.47 -3.36
N ALA A 19 13.48 16.29 -2.74
CA ALA A 19 12.28 15.48 -2.51
C ALA A 19 11.55 15.90 -1.22
N VAL A 20 12.31 16.39 -0.23
CA VAL A 20 11.78 17.19 0.88
C VAL A 20 12.70 18.39 1.13
N ARG A 21 12.13 19.53 1.52
CA ARG A 21 12.83 20.80 1.74
C ARG A 21 12.42 21.43 3.06
N ASP A 22 13.40 21.73 3.89
CA ASP A 22 13.31 22.47 5.14
C ASP A 22 12.14 22.03 6.04
N ILE A 23 11.94 20.71 6.15
CA ILE A 23 10.84 20.15 6.93
C ILE A 23 11.18 20.20 8.43
N ASP A 24 10.30 20.88 9.17
CA ASP A 24 10.22 20.77 10.63
C ASP A 24 9.12 19.75 10.99
N PHE A 25 9.49 18.68 11.69
CA PHE A 25 8.54 17.62 12.07
C PHE A 25 8.79 17.17 13.50
N THR A 26 7.72 16.91 14.25
CA THR A 26 7.79 16.42 15.63
C THR A 26 6.85 15.25 15.80
N LEU A 27 7.29 14.23 16.52
CA LEU A 27 6.47 13.13 17.03
C LEU A 27 6.51 13.16 18.55
N GLU A 28 5.35 13.17 19.20
CA GLU A 28 5.21 13.04 20.65
C GLU A 28 5.22 11.57 21.09
N LYS A 29 5.62 11.34 22.34
CA LYS A 29 5.63 9.98 22.89
C LYS A 29 4.20 9.46 23.06
N GLY A 30 3.93 8.28 22.50
CA GLY A 30 2.64 7.58 22.66
C GLY A 30 1.49 8.22 21.89
N GLU A 31 1.77 8.94 20.80
CA GLU A 31 0.76 9.46 19.88
C GLU A 31 0.68 8.65 18.58
N ILE A 32 -0.44 8.79 17.88
CA ILE A 32 -0.61 8.37 16.49
C ILE A 32 -0.55 9.64 15.63
N HIS A 33 0.49 9.78 14.83
CA HIS A 33 0.69 10.91 13.93
C HIS A 33 0.46 10.50 12.49
N ALA A 34 -0.57 11.05 11.84
CA ALA A 34 -0.81 10.81 10.42
C ALA A 34 0.00 11.77 9.54
N LEU A 35 0.73 11.20 8.57
CA LEU A 35 1.45 11.96 7.54
C LEU A 35 0.70 11.84 6.22
N LEU A 36 0.15 12.97 5.77
CA LEU A 36 -0.72 13.08 4.59
C LEU A 36 -0.04 13.89 3.48
N GLY A 37 -0.55 13.75 2.26
CA GLY A 37 0.00 14.39 1.06
C GLY A 37 -0.24 13.55 -0.18
N GLU A 38 -0.18 14.16 -1.36
CA GLU A 38 -0.31 13.43 -2.62
C GLU A 38 0.88 12.48 -2.87
N ASN A 39 0.77 11.63 -3.89
CA ASN A 39 1.89 10.82 -4.34
C ASN A 39 3.01 11.73 -4.82
N GLY A 40 4.23 11.49 -4.32
CA GLY A 40 5.37 12.36 -4.59
C GLY A 40 5.53 13.56 -3.63
N ALA A 41 4.63 13.75 -2.65
CA ALA A 41 4.73 14.86 -1.70
C ALA A 41 5.92 14.79 -0.72
N GLY A 42 6.73 13.72 -0.74
CA GLY A 42 7.90 13.55 0.12
C GLY A 42 7.69 12.76 1.42
N LYS A 43 6.48 12.24 1.67
CA LYS A 43 6.12 11.47 2.89
C LYS A 43 7.07 10.30 3.17
N SER A 44 7.22 9.39 2.21
CA SER A 44 8.09 8.23 2.35
C SER A 44 9.58 8.60 2.39
N THR A 45 9.98 9.73 1.78
CA THR A 45 11.36 10.23 1.91
C THR A 45 11.63 10.65 3.35
N LEU A 46 10.71 11.40 3.97
CA LEU A 46 10.85 11.85 5.34
C LEU A 46 10.96 10.67 6.33
N THR A 47 10.10 9.67 6.19
CA THR A 47 10.14 8.49 7.07
C THR A 47 11.31 7.56 6.78
N LYS A 48 11.78 7.45 5.53
CA LYS A 48 13.02 6.73 5.20
C LYS A 48 14.25 7.36 5.86
N ILE A 49 14.26 8.68 6.08
CA ILE A 49 15.32 9.34 6.86
C ILE A 49 15.25 8.88 8.32
N MET A 50 14.06 8.89 8.93
CA MET A 50 13.86 8.45 10.32
C MET A 50 14.28 6.99 10.52
N ALA A 51 14.01 6.13 9.54
CA ALA A 51 14.34 4.71 9.57
C ALA A 51 15.78 4.40 9.11
N GLY A 52 16.61 5.40 8.81
CA GLY A 52 17.99 5.18 8.36
C GLY A 52 18.13 4.50 6.99
N VAL A 53 17.09 4.53 6.15
CA VAL A 53 17.12 4.01 4.78
C VAL A 53 17.83 4.98 3.85
N VAL A 54 17.65 6.29 4.08
CA VAL A 54 18.31 7.35 3.31
C VAL A 54 18.84 8.42 4.25
N GLU A 55 20.00 8.97 3.92
CA GLU A 55 20.59 10.07 4.68
C GLU A 55 19.97 11.42 4.30
N ALA A 56 19.73 12.31 5.25
CA ALA A 56 19.35 13.69 4.95
C ALA A 56 20.50 14.44 4.23
N THR A 57 20.18 15.39 3.36
CA THR A 57 21.18 16.27 2.74
C THR A 57 21.58 17.40 3.67
N SER A 58 20.64 17.91 4.46
CA SER A 58 20.87 18.92 5.51
C SER A 58 19.76 18.89 6.56
N GLY A 59 19.94 19.66 7.63
CA GLY A 59 19.06 19.66 8.80
C GLY A 59 19.48 18.64 9.84
N THR A 60 18.76 18.59 10.95
CA THR A 60 19.08 17.69 12.07
C THR A 60 17.86 16.88 12.49
N MET A 61 18.10 15.67 12.99
CA MET A 61 17.10 14.83 13.62
C MET A 61 17.57 14.50 15.03
N THR A 62 16.71 14.71 16.01
CA THR A 62 16.92 14.25 17.38
C THR A 62 15.96 13.13 17.71
N TYR A 63 16.44 12.16 18.48
CA TYR A 63 15.67 11.07 19.05
C TYR A 63 15.94 11.03 20.55
N ARG A 64 14.87 11.13 21.36
CA ARG A 64 14.97 11.28 22.82
C ARG A 64 15.86 12.46 23.25
N GLY A 65 15.79 13.55 22.49
CA GLY A 65 16.58 14.77 22.72
C GLY A 65 18.07 14.67 22.38
N LYS A 66 18.53 13.54 21.81
CA LYS A 66 19.91 13.40 21.30
C LYS A 66 19.89 13.48 19.79
N GLU A 67 20.79 14.26 19.21
CA GLU A 67 20.98 14.26 17.76
C GLU A 67 21.42 12.87 17.28
N VAL A 68 20.74 12.35 16.27
CA VAL A 68 20.96 11.01 15.73
C VAL A 68 20.93 11.03 14.21
N GLN A 69 21.71 10.13 13.63
CA GLN A 69 21.68 9.82 12.23
C GLN A 69 21.87 8.31 12.09
N PHE A 70 20.81 7.60 11.72
CA PHE A 70 20.89 6.15 11.55
C PHE A 70 21.47 5.82 10.17
N ALA A 71 22.56 5.06 10.15
CA ALA A 71 23.23 4.66 8.91
C ALA A 71 22.50 3.52 8.16
N SER A 72 21.58 2.83 8.83
CA SER A 72 20.84 1.71 8.25
C SER A 72 19.54 1.41 9.02
N PRO A 73 18.57 0.69 8.40
CA PRO A 73 17.37 0.23 9.08
C PRO A 73 17.60 -0.68 10.30
N PRO A 74 18.56 -1.63 10.29
CA PRO A 74 18.92 -2.37 11.50
C PRO A 74 19.39 -1.47 12.64
N ALA A 75 20.19 -0.44 12.36
CA ALA A 75 20.64 0.51 13.38
C ALA A 75 19.47 1.32 13.98
N ALA A 76 18.49 1.70 13.16
CA ALA A 76 17.26 2.34 13.64
C ALA A 76 16.42 1.39 14.51
N LEU A 77 16.31 0.12 14.10
CA LEU A 77 15.58 -0.92 14.83
C LEU A 77 16.19 -1.23 16.20
N GLU A 78 17.52 -1.33 16.28
CA GLU A 78 18.25 -1.49 17.56
C GLU A 78 18.00 -0.32 18.53
N ASN A 79 17.74 0.87 17.98
CA ASN A 79 17.36 2.05 18.75
C ASN A 79 15.84 2.17 18.98
N GLY A 80 15.05 1.17 18.60
CA GLY A 80 13.62 1.11 18.87
C GLY A 80 12.74 1.78 17.81
N ILE A 81 13.22 1.98 16.58
CA ILE A 81 12.44 2.52 15.46
C ILE A 81 12.25 1.44 14.40
N ALA A 82 11.01 0.94 14.26
CA ALA A 82 10.65 -0.03 13.23
C ALA A 82 9.86 0.64 12.11
N MET A 83 10.15 0.26 10.86
CA MET A 83 9.39 0.70 9.68
C MET A 83 8.76 -0.49 8.97
N VAL A 84 7.46 -0.38 8.69
CA VAL A 84 6.70 -1.26 7.82
C VAL A 84 6.55 -0.55 6.49
N PHE A 85 7.22 -1.07 5.46
CA PHE A 85 7.21 -0.49 4.12
C PHE A 85 5.89 -0.82 3.39
N GLN A 86 5.54 0.03 2.42
CA GLN A 86 4.40 -0.19 1.53
C GLN A 86 4.57 -1.46 0.68
N GLU A 87 5.80 -1.73 0.23
CA GLU A 87 6.15 -2.97 -0.43
C GLU A 87 6.67 -4.00 0.59
N THR A 88 6.20 -5.24 0.49
CA THR A 88 6.56 -6.30 1.42
C THR A 88 8.03 -6.67 1.27
N SER A 89 8.75 -6.73 2.39
CA SER A 89 10.15 -7.17 2.49
C SER A 89 10.29 -8.61 2.98
N LEU A 90 9.17 -9.35 2.99
CA LEU A 90 9.11 -10.74 3.38
C LEU A 90 9.88 -11.62 2.39
N VAL A 91 10.58 -12.62 2.90
CA VAL A 91 11.27 -13.64 2.10
C VAL A 91 10.23 -14.63 1.57
N PRO A 92 9.96 -14.68 0.25
CA PRO A 92 8.83 -15.45 -0.29
C PRO A 92 8.94 -16.96 -0.08
N SER A 93 10.17 -17.48 -0.10
CA SER A 93 10.49 -18.90 0.06
C SER A 93 10.38 -19.40 1.51
N MET A 94 10.28 -18.50 2.48
CA MET A 94 10.15 -18.83 3.90
C MET A 94 8.68 -18.88 4.33
N THR A 95 8.42 -19.59 5.42
CA THR A 95 7.08 -19.60 6.04
C THR A 95 6.79 -18.28 6.75
N VAL A 96 5.52 -18.05 7.05
CA VAL A 96 5.08 -16.91 7.86
C VAL A 96 5.80 -16.87 9.20
N ALA A 97 5.88 -18.01 9.88
CA ALA A 97 6.56 -18.09 11.17
C ALA A 97 8.06 -17.77 11.05
N GLN A 98 8.73 -18.26 10.00
CA GLN A 98 10.14 -17.92 9.76
C GLN A 98 10.31 -16.43 9.50
N ASN A 99 9.45 -15.81 8.70
CA ASN A 99 9.51 -14.37 8.42
C ASN A 99 9.30 -13.51 9.66
N ILE A 100 8.34 -13.86 10.53
CA ILE A 100 8.09 -13.14 11.79
C ILE A 100 9.28 -13.28 12.75
N TYR A 101 10.02 -14.39 12.65
CA TYR A 101 11.16 -14.72 13.52
C TYR A 101 12.53 -14.42 12.96
N LEU A 102 12.59 -13.90 11.73
CA LEU A 102 13.81 -13.57 11.02
C LEU A 102 14.61 -12.50 11.77
N GLY A 103 15.89 -12.77 12.04
CA GLY A 103 16.80 -11.90 12.79
C GLY A 103 16.83 -12.13 14.30
N GLU A 104 15.93 -12.96 14.84
CA GLU A 104 15.88 -13.33 16.27
C GLU A 104 16.09 -14.83 16.49
N GLU A 105 16.77 -15.49 15.56
CA GLU A 105 17.04 -16.92 15.60
C GLU A 105 17.95 -17.31 16.77
N LYS A 106 17.60 -18.39 17.46
CA LYS A 106 18.54 -19.06 18.37
C LYS A 106 19.51 -19.90 17.54
N PHE A 107 20.74 -20.06 18.04
CA PHE A 107 21.73 -20.95 17.45
C PHE A 107 21.20 -22.39 17.26
N LEU A 108 20.37 -22.86 18.19
CA LEU A 108 19.62 -24.11 18.07
C LEU A 108 18.12 -23.81 17.94
N ASN A 109 17.63 -23.75 16.70
CA ASN A 109 16.23 -23.51 16.41
C ASN A 109 15.43 -24.81 16.24
N ARG A 110 14.29 -24.90 16.92
CA ARG A 110 13.27 -25.94 16.67
C ARG A 110 12.09 -25.30 15.92
N LEU A 111 11.93 -25.65 14.65
CA LEU A 111 10.87 -25.10 13.79
C LEU A 111 9.47 -25.24 14.41
N ARG A 112 9.18 -26.38 15.06
CA ARG A 112 7.90 -26.59 15.76
C ARG A 112 7.62 -25.53 16.82
N GLY A 113 8.64 -25.10 17.57
CA GLY A 113 8.51 -24.04 18.56
C GLY A 113 8.20 -22.70 17.92
N ILE A 114 8.89 -22.38 16.82
CA ILE A 114 8.69 -21.14 16.05
C ILE A 114 7.25 -21.07 15.52
N TYR A 115 6.72 -22.18 14.97
CA TYR A 115 5.33 -22.24 14.49
C TYR A 115 4.30 -22.01 15.60
N ILE A 116 4.47 -22.64 16.77
CA ILE A 116 3.56 -22.47 17.91
C ILE A 116 3.59 -21.03 18.42
N SER A 117 4.79 -20.46 18.59
CA SER A 117 4.92 -19.08 19.05
C SER A 117 4.36 -18.08 18.03
N ALA A 118 4.59 -18.29 16.74
CA ALA A 118 3.99 -17.49 15.68
C ALA A 118 2.46 -17.57 15.67
N GLN A 119 1.88 -18.76 15.85
CA GLN A 119 0.43 -18.95 15.94
C GLN A 119 -0.16 -18.12 17.10
N GLN A 120 0.40 -18.24 18.30
CA GLN A 120 -0.06 -17.51 19.48
C GLN A 120 0.06 -16.00 19.29
N PHE A 121 1.17 -15.56 18.68
CA PHE A 121 1.42 -14.16 18.42
C PHE A 121 0.42 -13.59 17.40
N LEU A 122 0.21 -14.24 16.26
CA LEU A 122 -0.76 -13.82 15.25
C LEU A 122 -2.19 -13.79 15.80
N GLN A 123 -2.57 -14.77 16.63
CA GLN A 123 -3.85 -14.77 17.34
C GLN A 123 -4.00 -13.58 18.28
N SER A 124 -2.94 -13.20 19.01
CA SER A 124 -2.96 -12.01 19.88
C SER A 124 -3.16 -10.69 19.11
N LEU A 125 -2.83 -10.68 17.81
CA LEU A 125 -3.06 -9.55 16.90
C LEU A 125 -4.41 -9.62 16.19
N ASN A 126 -5.18 -10.70 16.37
CA ASN A 126 -6.36 -11.05 15.57
C ASN A 126 -6.05 -11.14 14.06
N PHE A 127 -4.87 -11.65 13.70
CA PHE A 127 -4.47 -11.86 12.31
C PHE A 127 -4.69 -13.32 11.91
N THR A 128 -5.60 -13.55 10.95
CA THR A 128 -5.95 -14.89 10.47
C THR A 128 -5.01 -15.33 9.36
N VAL A 129 -3.77 -15.65 9.73
CA VAL A 129 -2.71 -16.14 8.84
C VAL A 129 -2.14 -17.44 9.38
N ASP A 130 -1.99 -18.45 8.51
CA ASP A 130 -1.37 -19.71 8.87
C ASP A 130 0.16 -19.53 9.01
N PRO A 131 0.75 -19.78 10.20
CA PRO A 131 2.19 -19.66 10.42
C PRO A 131 3.02 -20.64 9.60
N ALA A 132 2.45 -21.76 9.16
CA ALA A 132 3.14 -22.79 8.35
C ALA A 132 3.09 -22.50 6.84
N ALA A 133 2.21 -21.59 6.39
CA ALA A 133 2.11 -21.22 4.99
C ALA A 133 3.38 -20.49 4.52
N THR A 134 3.81 -20.75 3.29
CA THR A 134 4.88 -20.00 2.62
C THR A 134 4.40 -18.59 2.28
N VAL A 135 5.24 -17.58 2.44
CA VAL A 135 4.85 -16.18 2.12
C VAL A 135 4.46 -16.03 0.65
N ALA A 136 5.13 -16.73 -0.26
CA ALA A 136 4.79 -16.74 -1.68
C ALA A 136 3.33 -17.16 -1.96
N SER A 137 2.74 -18.00 -1.10
CA SER A 137 1.37 -18.50 -1.26
C SER A 137 0.29 -17.53 -0.74
N LEU A 138 0.68 -16.46 -0.03
CA LEU A 138 -0.26 -15.54 0.61
C LEU A 138 -0.77 -14.48 -0.35
N GLY A 139 -2.04 -14.06 -0.19
CA GLY A 139 -2.53 -12.83 -0.82
C GLY A 139 -1.93 -11.56 -0.19
N ALA A 140 -2.04 -10.43 -0.90
CA ALA A 140 -1.45 -9.15 -0.48
C ALA A 140 -1.83 -8.71 0.94
N ALA A 141 -3.12 -8.83 1.31
CA ALA A 141 -3.60 -8.50 2.66
C ALA A 141 -2.91 -9.31 3.76
N LYS A 142 -2.79 -10.63 3.56
CA LYS A 142 -2.11 -11.52 4.51
C LYS A 142 -0.62 -11.23 4.60
N ARG A 143 0.05 -10.92 3.48
CA ARG A 143 1.46 -10.49 3.50
C ARG A 143 1.63 -9.21 4.33
N GLN A 144 0.73 -8.25 4.17
CA GLN A 144 0.76 -7.01 4.95
C GLN A 144 0.58 -7.27 6.46
N MET A 145 -0.32 -8.17 6.85
CA MET A 145 -0.48 -8.57 8.25
C MET A 145 0.81 -9.19 8.83
N VAL A 146 1.51 -10.02 8.05
CA VAL A 146 2.76 -10.65 8.48
C VAL A 146 3.86 -9.61 8.69
N GLU A 147 3.96 -8.60 7.81
CA GLU A 147 4.87 -7.47 7.98
C GLU A 147 4.57 -6.66 9.25
N ILE A 148 3.29 -6.31 9.46
CA ILE A 148 2.85 -5.61 10.67
C ILE A 148 3.18 -6.44 11.92
N ALA A 149 2.93 -7.75 11.88
CA ALA A 149 3.24 -8.65 12.99
C ALA A 149 4.74 -8.64 13.29
N ARG A 150 5.59 -8.79 12.27
CA ARG A 150 7.05 -8.75 12.42
C ARG A 150 7.52 -7.45 13.07
N ALA A 151 7.04 -6.30 12.62
CA ALA A 151 7.41 -5.00 13.20
C ALA A 151 6.97 -4.85 14.66
N VAL A 152 5.76 -5.30 15.00
CA VAL A 152 5.26 -5.28 16.40
C VAL A 152 6.09 -6.18 17.31
N ARG A 153 6.62 -7.30 16.79
CA ARG A 153 7.38 -8.26 17.57
C ARG A 153 8.71 -7.72 18.07
N HIS A 154 9.36 -6.84 17.31
CA HIS A 154 10.64 -6.23 17.69
C HIS A 154 10.54 -5.24 18.86
N LYS A 155 9.36 -5.07 19.48
CA LYS A 155 9.15 -4.20 20.66
C LYS A 155 9.66 -2.77 20.47
N ALA A 156 9.48 -2.23 19.25
CA ALA A 156 9.87 -0.88 18.92
C ALA A 156 9.09 0.16 19.73
N GLU A 157 9.75 1.26 20.08
CA GLU A 157 9.16 2.43 20.72
C GLU A 157 8.46 3.34 19.72
N ILE A 158 8.92 3.30 18.47
CA ILE A 158 8.33 4.00 17.33
C ILE A 158 8.07 2.99 16.23
N ILE A 159 6.85 2.97 15.72
CA ILE A 159 6.50 2.20 14.53
C ILE A 159 6.01 3.14 13.44
N ILE A 160 6.65 3.07 12.29
CA ILE A 160 6.26 3.79 11.09
C ILE A 160 5.53 2.80 10.18
N PHE A 161 4.28 3.11 9.83
CA PHE A 161 3.53 2.36 8.84
C PHE A 161 3.38 3.18 7.56
N ASP A 162 3.94 2.68 6.45
CA ASP A 162 3.82 3.31 5.13
C ASP A 162 2.66 2.69 4.32
N GLU A 163 1.56 3.45 4.18
CA GLU A 163 0.31 3.04 3.52
C GLU A 163 -0.20 1.62 3.86
N PRO A 164 -0.24 1.24 5.15
CA PRO A 164 -0.47 -0.15 5.58
C PRO A 164 -1.88 -0.67 5.27
N THR A 165 -2.83 0.22 4.95
CA THR A 165 -4.25 -0.10 4.72
C THR A 165 -4.60 -0.28 3.24
N ALA A 166 -3.68 0.01 2.31
CA ALA A 166 -3.96 0.02 0.88
C ALA A 166 -4.44 -1.35 0.35
N THR A 167 -3.90 -2.44 0.91
CA THR A 167 -4.22 -3.82 0.48
C THR A 167 -5.18 -4.55 1.42
N LEU A 168 -5.67 -3.89 2.48
CA LEU A 168 -6.50 -4.49 3.52
C LEU A 168 -8.00 -4.33 3.22
N THR A 169 -8.78 -5.38 3.48
CA THR A 169 -10.25 -5.34 3.45
C THR A 169 -10.80 -4.52 4.62
N PRO A 170 -12.08 -4.08 4.59
CA PRO A 170 -12.67 -3.29 5.68
C PRO A 170 -12.60 -3.96 7.06
N GLU A 171 -12.75 -5.28 7.12
CA GLU A 171 -12.62 -6.04 8.37
C GLU A 171 -11.18 -5.99 8.90
N GLU A 172 -10.20 -6.21 8.04
CA GLU A 172 -8.78 -6.21 8.38
C GLU A 172 -8.31 -4.81 8.80
N LYS A 173 -8.83 -3.76 8.18
CA LYS A 173 -8.61 -2.36 8.62
C LYS A 173 -9.08 -2.14 10.05
N ARG A 174 -10.25 -2.66 10.44
CA ARG A 174 -10.73 -2.56 11.85
C ARG A 174 -9.74 -3.21 12.81
N HIS A 175 -9.22 -4.40 12.48
CA HIS A 175 -8.21 -5.07 13.29
C HIS A 175 -6.90 -4.27 13.37
N PHE A 176 -6.44 -3.72 12.24
CA PHE A 176 -5.26 -2.87 12.18
C PHE A 176 -5.39 -1.60 13.07
N PHE A 177 -6.49 -0.87 12.98
CA PHE A 177 -6.69 0.32 13.81
C PHE A 177 -6.91 -0.02 15.29
N ALA A 178 -7.52 -1.17 15.60
CA ALA A 178 -7.58 -1.67 16.97
C ALA A 178 -6.17 -1.98 17.53
N LEU A 179 -5.30 -2.57 16.71
CA LEU A 179 -3.90 -2.81 17.02
C LEU A 179 -3.14 -1.50 17.28
N MET A 180 -3.27 -0.49 16.41
CA MET A 180 -2.66 0.83 16.61
C MET A 180 -3.06 1.45 17.95
N LYS A 181 -4.36 1.43 18.28
CA LYS A 181 -4.86 1.96 19.56
C LYS A 181 -4.30 1.20 20.76
N ARG A 182 -4.08 -0.12 20.63
CA ARG A 182 -3.47 -0.93 21.69
C ARG A 182 -1.98 -0.60 21.85
N LEU A 183 -1.24 -0.50 20.76
CA LEU A 183 0.18 -0.13 20.74
C LEU A 183 0.40 1.25 21.36
N LYS A 184 -0.43 2.24 20.96
CA LYS A 184 -0.47 3.57 21.58
C LYS A 184 -0.66 3.50 23.08
N ARG A 185 -1.63 2.71 23.56
CA ARG A 185 -1.91 2.55 25.00
C ARG A 185 -0.74 1.91 25.76
N SER A 186 0.05 1.06 25.11
CA SER A 186 1.30 0.54 25.67
C SER A 186 2.49 1.51 25.59
N GLY A 187 2.27 2.74 25.10
CA GLY A 187 3.29 3.80 25.04
C GLY A 187 4.12 3.84 23.76
N VAL A 188 3.75 3.06 22.74
CA VAL A 188 4.39 3.09 21.41
C VAL A 188 3.91 4.31 20.64
N SER A 189 4.83 5.05 20.05
CA SER A 189 4.53 6.20 19.18
C SER A 189 4.43 5.72 17.74
N ILE A 190 3.46 6.21 16.97
CA ILE A 190 3.16 5.66 15.66
C ILE A 190 3.13 6.78 14.63
N ILE A 191 3.87 6.60 13.53
CA ILE A 191 3.70 7.40 12.32
C ILE A 191 2.89 6.58 11.32
N PHE A 192 1.79 7.14 10.85
CA PHE A 192 0.87 6.48 9.92
C PHE A 192 0.80 7.29 8.62
N ILE A 193 1.46 6.80 7.57
CA ILE A 193 1.35 7.41 6.25
C ILE A 193 0.09 6.87 5.59
N THR A 194 -0.76 7.77 5.10
CA THR A 194 -1.93 7.39 4.33
C THR A 194 -2.31 8.49 3.36
N HIS A 195 -2.99 8.13 2.28
CA HIS A 195 -3.73 9.07 1.44
C HIS A 195 -5.25 9.00 1.71
N ALA A 196 -5.68 8.08 2.59
CA ALA A 196 -7.07 7.94 2.99
C ALA A 196 -7.40 8.89 4.16
N LEU A 197 -7.98 10.04 3.80
CA LEU A 197 -8.32 11.14 4.71
C LEU A 197 -9.16 10.71 5.91
N GLU A 198 -10.20 9.89 5.65
CA GLU A 198 -11.12 9.43 6.69
C GLU A 198 -10.41 8.57 7.73
N GLU A 199 -9.39 7.79 7.31
CA GLU A 199 -8.60 6.96 8.23
C GLU A 199 -7.75 7.84 9.15
N ALA A 200 -7.12 8.88 8.61
CA ALA A 200 -6.33 9.81 9.41
C ALA A 200 -7.20 10.62 10.39
N LEU A 201 -8.31 11.18 9.92
CA LEU A 201 -9.22 11.95 10.77
C LEU A 201 -9.84 11.12 11.90
N ALA A 202 -10.12 9.83 11.66
CA ALA A 202 -10.75 8.97 12.65
C ALA A 202 -9.78 8.35 13.68
N HIS A 203 -8.48 8.28 13.37
CA HIS A 203 -7.53 7.47 14.14
C HIS A 203 -6.25 8.17 14.59
N ALA A 204 -5.92 9.34 14.02
CA ALA A 204 -4.75 10.10 14.42
C ALA A 204 -5.03 11.06 15.58
N ASP A 205 -4.01 11.32 16.37
CA ASP A 205 -3.97 12.40 17.37
C ASP A 205 -3.46 13.70 16.75
N ARG A 206 -2.51 13.59 15.81
CA ARG A 206 -1.93 14.70 15.05
C ARG A 206 -1.89 14.39 13.57
N ILE A 207 -1.98 15.45 12.76
CA ILE A 207 -1.90 15.37 11.31
C ILE A 207 -0.82 16.34 10.84
N THR A 208 0.07 15.86 9.97
CA THR A 208 0.95 16.70 9.16
C THR A 208 0.68 16.44 7.69
N ILE A 209 0.60 17.52 6.91
CA ILE A 209 0.33 17.49 5.48
C ILE A 209 1.55 18.01 4.75
N LEU A 210 2.13 17.16 3.91
CA LEU A 210 3.18 17.53 2.97
C LEU A 210 2.60 17.73 1.58
N ARG A 211 3.16 18.68 0.83
CA ARG A 211 2.86 18.91 -0.58
C ARG A 211 4.14 19.38 -1.28
N ASP A 212 4.44 18.80 -2.43
CA ASP A 212 5.61 19.17 -3.25
C ASP A 212 6.95 19.19 -2.47
N GLY A 213 7.09 18.30 -1.48
CA GLY A 213 8.28 18.21 -0.63
C GLY A 213 8.35 19.23 0.51
N GLU A 214 7.32 20.04 0.72
CA GLU A 214 7.26 21.06 1.77
C GLU A 214 6.14 20.76 2.78
N LEU A 215 6.29 21.26 4.01
CA LEU A 215 5.27 21.16 5.05
C LEU A 215 4.23 22.26 4.83
N VAL A 216 2.97 21.86 4.63
CA VAL A 216 1.86 22.80 4.39
C VAL A 216 1.06 23.06 5.66
N ALA A 217 0.82 22.02 6.46
CA ALA A 217 0.06 22.13 7.71
C ALA A 217 0.49 21.06 8.70
N SER A 218 0.43 21.38 10.00
CA SER A 218 0.68 20.44 11.09
C SER A 218 -0.11 20.87 12.32
N GLY A 219 -0.79 19.95 12.99
CA GLY A 219 -1.62 20.27 14.16
C GLY A 219 -2.31 19.06 14.75
N LEU A 220 -3.20 19.32 15.74
CA LEU A 220 -4.02 18.26 16.34
C LEU A 220 -5.07 17.79 15.33
N ALA A 221 -5.34 16.49 15.27
CA ALA A 221 -6.31 15.94 14.32
C ALA A 221 -7.70 16.58 14.47
N ALA A 222 -8.10 16.98 15.68
CA ALA A 222 -9.36 17.66 15.97
C ALA A 222 -9.49 19.05 15.32
N GLU A 223 -8.38 19.68 14.91
CA GLU A 223 -8.36 20.99 14.24
C GLU A 223 -8.62 20.88 12.73
N PHE A 224 -8.53 19.66 12.20
CA PHE A 224 -8.73 19.34 10.79
C PHE A 224 -10.13 18.80 10.54
N ASN A 225 -10.66 19.16 9.37
CA ASN A 225 -11.82 18.51 8.78
C ASN A 225 -11.47 18.10 7.34
N ARG A 226 -12.33 17.31 6.70
CA ARG A 226 -12.09 16.81 5.35
C ARG A 226 -11.72 17.92 4.37
N GLU A 227 -12.45 19.03 4.37
CA GLU A 227 -12.21 20.15 3.47
C GLU A 227 -10.83 20.81 3.68
N LYS A 228 -10.45 21.06 4.94
CA LYS A 228 -9.15 21.64 5.28
C LYS A 228 -8.00 20.74 4.81
N VAL A 229 -8.11 19.43 5.04
CA VAL A 229 -7.06 18.49 4.65
C VAL A 229 -6.94 18.44 3.13
N VAL A 230 -8.06 18.32 2.41
CA VAL A 230 -8.01 18.28 0.93
C VAL A 230 -7.45 19.58 0.36
N ARG A 231 -7.87 20.74 0.88
CA ARG A 231 -7.35 22.04 0.45
C ARG A 231 -5.84 22.14 0.65
N ALA A 232 -5.33 21.65 1.79
CA ALA A 232 -3.89 21.64 2.05
C ALA A 232 -3.14 20.67 1.11
N MET A 233 -3.71 19.50 0.82
CA MET A 233 -3.10 18.48 -0.06
C MET A 233 -3.05 18.92 -1.53
N VAL A 234 -4.14 19.45 -2.08
CA VAL A 234 -4.27 19.77 -3.51
C VAL A 234 -3.80 21.20 -3.83
N GLY A 235 -3.77 22.08 -2.83
CA GLY A 235 -3.39 23.49 -3.00
C GLY A 235 -4.39 24.34 -3.80
N ARG A 236 -5.55 23.78 -4.14
CA ARG A 236 -6.67 24.49 -4.76
C ARG A 236 -7.84 24.43 -3.80
N ALA A 237 -8.60 25.54 -3.69
CA ALA A 237 -9.97 25.41 -3.20
C ALA A 237 -10.65 24.45 -4.18
N LEU A 238 -11.16 23.32 -3.68
CA LEU A 238 -12.20 22.59 -4.39
C LEU A 238 -13.39 23.55 -4.46
N SER A 239 -13.39 24.44 -5.45
CA SER A 239 -14.64 24.96 -5.96
C SER A 239 -15.45 23.74 -6.37
N ASN A 240 -16.74 23.78 -6.09
CA ASN A 240 -17.72 22.71 -6.25
C ASN A 240 -17.83 22.09 -7.66
N GLU A 241 -16.89 22.34 -8.57
CA GLU A 241 -16.85 21.88 -9.95
C GLU A 241 -16.62 20.36 -10.10
N ILE A 242 -15.92 19.71 -9.16
CA ILE A 242 -15.67 18.25 -9.27
C ILE A 242 -16.87 17.43 -8.77
N TYR A 243 -17.65 17.96 -7.82
CA TYR A 243 -18.78 17.26 -7.22
C TYR A 243 -20.16 17.72 -7.75
N ASN A 244 -20.31 18.95 -8.27
CA ASN A 244 -21.51 19.39 -9.00
C ASN A 244 -21.48 19.05 -10.49
N VAL A 245 -20.82 17.96 -10.88
CA VAL A 245 -21.31 17.23 -12.06
C VAL A 245 -22.51 16.39 -11.60
N GLU A 246 -23.56 17.06 -11.12
CA GLU A 246 -24.91 16.60 -11.40
C GLU A 246 -24.94 16.48 -12.92
N ARG A 247 -24.73 15.26 -13.42
CA ARG A 247 -24.83 14.99 -14.85
C ARG A 247 -26.26 15.37 -15.20
N ALA A 248 -26.44 16.57 -15.75
CA ALA A 248 -27.67 16.94 -16.43
C ALA A 248 -28.03 15.72 -17.30
N PRO A 249 -29.28 15.21 -17.26
CA PRO A 249 -29.68 14.01 -18.01
C PRO A 249 -29.31 14.09 -19.51
N GLU A 250 -29.14 15.31 -20.01
CA GLU A 250 -28.77 15.67 -21.37
C GLU A 250 -27.31 15.32 -21.75
N ASN A 251 -26.41 15.10 -20.77
CA ASN A 251 -24.99 14.76 -21.01
C ASN A 251 -24.65 13.27 -20.80
N ILE A 252 -25.66 12.40 -20.73
CA ILE A 252 -25.43 10.95 -20.68
C ILE A 252 -25.08 10.47 -22.10
N ARG A 253 -23.80 10.11 -22.31
CA ARG A 253 -23.31 9.55 -23.57
C ARG A 253 -24.18 8.38 -24.04
N LYS A 254 -24.66 8.43 -25.28
CA LYS A 254 -25.32 7.29 -25.93
C LYS A 254 -24.33 6.14 -26.09
N ARG A 255 -24.76 4.90 -25.84
CA ARG A 255 -23.90 3.72 -26.00
C ARG A 255 -23.36 3.66 -27.44
N GLY A 256 -22.04 3.59 -27.57
CA GLY A 256 -21.37 3.37 -28.86
C GLY A 256 -21.54 1.92 -29.33
N ALA A 257 -20.82 1.52 -30.39
CA ALA A 257 -20.80 0.13 -30.83
C ALA A 257 -20.23 -0.80 -29.73
N LYS A 258 -20.72 -2.04 -29.63
CA LYS A 258 -20.16 -3.05 -28.71
C LYS A 258 -18.81 -3.51 -29.27
N ILE A 259 -17.72 -3.19 -28.58
CA ILE A 259 -16.36 -3.54 -29.00
C ILE A 259 -15.92 -4.86 -28.39
N LEU A 260 -16.17 -5.08 -27.09
CA LEU A 260 -15.80 -6.33 -26.42
C LEU A 260 -17.04 -6.98 -25.82
N SER A 261 -17.23 -8.27 -26.06
CA SER A 261 -18.21 -9.10 -25.37
C SER A 261 -17.49 -10.24 -24.68
N VAL A 262 -17.72 -10.38 -23.38
CA VAL A 262 -17.26 -11.49 -22.56
C VAL A 262 -18.49 -12.24 -22.10
N GLN A 263 -18.55 -13.54 -22.38
CA GLN A 263 -19.69 -14.40 -22.03
C GLN A 263 -19.19 -15.62 -21.30
N ASP A 264 -19.69 -15.82 -20.08
CA ASP A 264 -19.55 -17.01 -19.25
C ASP A 264 -18.09 -17.47 -19.09
N ILE A 265 -17.16 -16.52 -19.03
CA ILE A 265 -15.74 -16.83 -18.85
C ILE A 265 -15.56 -17.57 -17.53
N SER A 266 -14.88 -18.71 -17.61
CA SER A 266 -14.54 -19.53 -16.46
C SER A 266 -13.11 -20.08 -16.55
N MET A 267 -12.45 -20.17 -15.40
CA MET A 267 -11.11 -20.71 -15.23
C MET A 267 -11.02 -21.40 -13.87
N GLY A 268 -11.20 -22.72 -13.87
CA GLY A 268 -11.22 -23.53 -12.66
C GLY A 268 -12.15 -22.96 -11.59
N ASN A 269 -11.62 -22.82 -10.36
CA ASN A 269 -12.37 -22.23 -9.25
C ASN A 269 -12.18 -20.71 -9.11
N THR A 270 -11.25 -20.12 -9.86
CA THR A 270 -10.81 -18.73 -9.69
C THR A 270 -11.72 -17.74 -10.40
N VAL A 271 -12.17 -18.07 -11.61
CA VAL A 271 -13.15 -17.28 -12.35
C VAL A 271 -14.38 -18.14 -12.58
N ARG A 272 -15.53 -17.68 -12.10
CA ARG A 272 -16.81 -18.40 -12.19
C ARG A 272 -17.82 -17.57 -12.95
N ASN A 273 -18.02 -17.93 -14.22
CA ASN A 273 -19.12 -17.43 -15.04
C ASN A 273 -19.21 -15.90 -15.15
N ASN A 274 -18.15 -15.24 -15.58
CA ASN A 274 -18.14 -13.78 -15.76
C ASN A 274 -18.62 -13.38 -17.17
N SER A 275 -19.61 -12.48 -17.21
CA SER A 275 -20.24 -11.97 -18.44
C SER A 275 -20.36 -10.45 -18.40
N PHE A 276 -19.84 -9.75 -19.41
CA PHE A 276 -19.99 -8.30 -19.55
C PHE A 276 -19.76 -7.84 -20.99
N SER A 277 -20.08 -6.57 -21.28
CA SER A 277 -19.80 -5.95 -22.58
C SER A 277 -19.18 -4.56 -22.40
N ILE A 278 -18.24 -4.21 -23.27
CA ILE A 278 -17.62 -2.89 -23.34
C ILE A 278 -18.01 -2.24 -24.67
N PHE A 279 -18.40 -0.97 -24.59
CA PHE A 279 -18.83 -0.19 -25.74
C PHE A 279 -17.80 0.88 -26.09
N GLU A 280 -17.79 1.29 -27.35
CA GLU A 280 -16.86 2.27 -27.89
C GLU A 280 -16.84 3.57 -27.07
N GLY A 281 -15.64 3.99 -26.68
CA GLY A 281 -15.35 5.19 -25.89
C GLY A 281 -15.97 5.20 -24.48
N GLN A 282 -16.46 4.06 -23.99
CA GLN A 282 -16.89 3.91 -22.61
C GLN A 282 -15.69 3.55 -21.71
N ILE A 283 -15.65 4.17 -20.53
CA ILE A 283 -14.85 3.66 -19.41
C ILE A 283 -15.74 2.68 -18.63
N THR A 284 -15.40 1.40 -18.66
CA THR A 284 -16.13 0.35 -17.94
C THR A 284 -15.38 -0.01 -16.67
N GLY A 285 -16.00 0.20 -15.51
CA GLY A 285 -15.47 -0.24 -14.22
C GLY A 285 -16.07 -1.59 -13.81
N ILE A 286 -15.21 -2.54 -13.41
CA ILE A 286 -15.63 -3.80 -12.77
C ILE A 286 -15.10 -3.80 -11.34
N PHE A 287 -15.99 -4.00 -10.36
CA PHE A 287 -15.66 -3.99 -8.93
C PHE A 287 -16.11 -5.30 -8.27
N GLY A 288 -15.47 -5.65 -7.15
CA GLY A 288 -15.68 -6.92 -6.45
C GLY A 288 -14.62 -7.11 -5.36
N LEU A 289 -14.80 -8.11 -4.50
CA LEU A 289 -13.85 -8.41 -3.43
C LEU A 289 -12.54 -9.01 -3.97
N ILE A 290 -11.48 -9.01 -3.17
CA ILE A 290 -10.23 -9.72 -3.53
C ILE A 290 -10.54 -11.21 -3.72
N GLY A 291 -10.01 -11.81 -4.78
CA GLY A 291 -10.30 -13.21 -5.14
C GLY A 291 -11.62 -13.42 -5.89
N SER A 292 -12.35 -12.36 -6.24
CA SER A 292 -13.59 -12.47 -7.03
C SER A 292 -13.36 -12.76 -8.53
N GLY A 293 -12.13 -13.04 -8.96
CA GLY A 293 -11.79 -13.35 -10.35
C GLY A 293 -11.68 -12.13 -11.28
N ARG A 294 -11.64 -10.89 -10.76
CA ARG A 294 -11.62 -9.66 -11.57
C ARG A 294 -10.35 -9.54 -12.40
N THR A 295 -9.20 -9.56 -11.72
CA THR A 295 -7.88 -9.48 -12.34
C THR A 295 -7.70 -10.63 -13.32
N GLU A 296 -8.08 -11.84 -12.91
CA GLU A 296 -7.93 -13.05 -13.70
C GLU A 296 -8.80 -13.03 -14.97
N THR A 297 -10.01 -12.46 -14.90
CA THR A 297 -10.86 -12.31 -16.09
C THR A 297 -10.20 -11.43 -17.15
N PHE A 298 -9.61 -10.29 -16.75
CA PHE A 298 -8.91 -9.42 -17.69
C PHE A 298 -7.59 -10.02 -18.18
N LYS A 299 -6.88 -10.79 -17.35
CA LYS A 299 -5.73 -11.60 -17.78
C LYS A 299 -6.12 -12.68 -18.79
N ILE A 300 -7.32 -13.25 -18.72
CA ILE A 300 -7.83 -14.17 -19.75
C ILE A 300 -8.11 -13.42 -21.05
N VAL A 301 -8.82 -12.28 -20.98
CA VAL A 301 -9.15 -11.46 -22.16
C VAL A 301 -7.90 -11.00 -22.90
N SER A 302 -6.82 -10.67 -22.19
CA SER A 302 -5.53 -10.26 -22.78
C SER A 302 -4.64 -11.43 -23.18
N GLY A 303 -5.07 -12.68 -22.99
CA GLY A 303 -4.30 -13.87 -23.37
C GLY A 303 -3.16 -14.24 -22.42
N ILE A 304 -3.02 -13.59 -21.26
CA ILE A 304 -2.04 -13.95 -20.23
C ILE A 304 -2.43 -15.28 -19.58
N TYR A 305 -3.69 -15.41 -19.15
CA TYR A 305 -4.26 -16.64 -18.60
C TYR A 305 -5.16 -17.34 -19.62
N LYS A 306 -5.44 -18.61 -19.36
CA LYS A 306 -6.29 -19.45 -20.23
C LYS A 306 -7.58 -19.80 -19.51
N ARG A 307 -8.70 -19.56 -20.20
CA ARG A 307 -10.01 -20.08 -19.81
C ARG A 307 -10.10 -21.58 -20.02
N ASP A 308 -11.03 -22.22 -19.34
CA ASP A 308 -11.26 -23.67 -19.45
C ASP A 308 -11.58 -24.07 -20.90
N PHE A 309 -11.10 -25.23 -21.34
CA PHE A 309 -11.24 -25.65 -22.74
C PHE A 309 -12.70 -25.96 -23.13
N LEU A 310 -13.45 -26.65 -22.26
CA LEU A 310 -14.81 -27.13 -22.54
C LEU A 310 -15.92 -26.19 -22.03
N ARG A 311 -15.67 -25.41 -20.97
CA ARG A 311 -16.68 -24.55 -20.30
C ARG A 311 -16.15 -23.16 -19.97
N GLY A 312 -15.15 -22.68 -20.71
CA GLY A 312 -14.50 -21.40 -20.43
C GLY A 312 -15.17 -20.18 -21.03
N GLY A 313 -16.38 -20.31 -21.60
CA GLY A 313 -17.10 -19.20 -22.21
C GLY A 313 -16.49 -18.68 -23.52
N ASP A 314 -16.95 -17.50 -23.95
CA ASP A 314 -16.58 -16.84 -25.20
C ASP A 314 -16.10 -15.39 -25.00
N VAL A 315 -15.18 -14.96 -25.85
CA VAL A 315 -14.71 -13.57 -25.93
C VAL A 315 -14.86 -13.15 -27.38
N GLU A 316 -15.54 -12.04 -27.61
CA GLU A 316 -15.72 -11.45 -28.93
C GLU A 316 -15.14 -10.04 -28.94
N LEU A 317 -14.32 -9.74 -29.94
CA LEU A 317 -13.79 -8.41 -30.23
C LEU A 317 -14.33 -7.97 -31.59
N ASP A 318 -14.99 -6.81 -31.64
CA ASP A 318 -15.65 -6.27 -32.84
C ASP A 318 -16.56 -7.31 -33.53
N GLY A 319 -17.31 -8.07 -32.72
CA GLY A 319 -18.22 -9.12 -33.19
C GLY A 319 -17.53 -10.41 -33.67
N ARG A 320 -16.20 -10.52 -33.59
CA ARG A 320 -15.44 -11.73 -33.96
C ARG A 320 -15.02 -12.49 -32.71
N LYS A 321 -15.26 -13.80 -32.66
CA LYS A 321 -14.75 -14.64 -31.57
C LYS A 321 -13.23 -14.67 -31.59
N VAL A 322 -12.62 -14.37 -30.44
CA VAL A 322 -11.17 -14.36 -30.26
C VAL A 322 -10.76 -15.29 -29.14
N ARG A 323 -9.60 -15.92 -29.30
CA ARG A 323 -8.93 -16.70 -28.26
C ARG A 323 -7.43 -16.55 -28.44
N TYR A 324 -6.79 -15.83 -27.53
CA TYR A 324 -5.36 -15.57 -27.60
C TYR A 324 -4.56 -16.64 -26.86
N ASN A 325 -3.59 -17.23 -27.56
CA ASN A 325 -2.65 -18.19 -26.99
C ASN A 325 -1.46 -17.50 -26.32
N VAL A 326 -1.12 -16.28 -26.76
CA VAL A 326 -0.11 -15.44 -26.13
C VAL A 326 -0.54 -13.98 -26.10
N PRO A 327 -0.10 -13.16 -25.13
CA PRO A 327 -0.49 -11.75 -25.04
C PRO A 327 -0.16 -10.91 -26.28
N ALA A 328 0.91 -11.27 -27.00
CA ALA A 328 1.32 -10.59 -28.23
C ALA A 328 0.27 -10.65 -29.36
N GLU A 329 -0.65 -11.62 -29.33
CA GLU A 329 -1.79 -11.67 -30.26
C GLU A 329 -2.85 -10.64 -29.87
N ALA A 330 -3.18 -10.56 -28.58
CA ALA A 330 -4.14 -9.58 -28.05
C ALA A 330 -3.68 -8.13 -28.31
N VAL A 331 -2.37 -7.86 -28.15
CA VAL A 331 -1.78 -6.54 -28.42
C VAL A 331 -1.90 -6.17 -29.91
N ARG A 332 -1.73 -7.12 -30.83
CA ARG A 332 -1.96 -6.88 -32.28
C ARG A 332 -3.41 -6.49 -32.58
N ASP A 333 -4.34 -7.04 -31.80
CA ASP A 333 -5.76 -6.69 -31.82
C ASP A 333 -6.09 -5.50 -30.89
N ARG A 334 -5.07 -4.73 -30.48
CA ARG A 334 -5.17 -3.50 -29.68
C ARG A 334 -5.78 -3.68 -28.28
N ILE A 335 -5.71 -4.89 -27.73
CA ILE A 335 -6.01 -5.17 -26.33
C ILE A 335 -4.71 -5.13 -25.53
N ILE A 336 -4.59 -4.15 -24.63
CA ILE A 336 -3.44 -4.01 -23.74
C ILE A 336 -3.92 -4.21 -22.31
N TYR A 337 -3.26 -5.10 -21.58
CA TYR A 337 -3.47 -5.27 -20.15
C TYR A 337 -2.35 -4.58 -19.39
N VAL A 338 -2.73 -3.63 -18.55
CA VAL A 338 -1.82 -2.99 -17.59
C VAL A 338 -2.06 -3.65 -16.24
N THR A 339 -1.00 -4.26 -15.70
CA THR A 339 -1.10 -5.02 -14.45
C THR A 339 -1.28 -4.13 -13.22
N GLU A 340 -1.92 -4.68 -12.20
CA GLU A 340 -1.95 -4.11 -10.85
C GLU A 340 -0.61 -4.31 -10.12
N ASP A 341 0.11 -5.39 -10.41
CA ASP A 341 1.41 -5.70 -9.79
C ASP A 341 2.55 -5.20 -10.67
N ARG A 342 2.85 -3.91 -10.54
CA ARG A 342 3.84 -3.23 -11.38
C ARG A 342 5.25 -3.79 -11.22
N LYS A 343 5.56 -4.45 -10.11
CA LYS A 343 6.91 -4.92 -9.80
C LYS A 343 7.18 -6.30 -10.37
N LEU A 344 6.24 -7.22 -10.18
CA LEU A 344 6.40 -8.59 -10.67
C LEU A 344 6.02 -8.73 -12.14
N GLU A 345 5.06 -7.92 -12.62
CA GLU A 345 4.49 -8.09 -13.96
C GLU A 345 4.59 -6.82 -14.83
N GLY A 346 4.98 -5.68 -14.26
CA GLY A 346 4.89 -4.38 -14.93
C GLY A 346 6.14 -3.96 -15.69
N PHE A 347 7.29 -4.56 -15.42
CA PHE A 347 8.54 -4.30 -16.13
C PHE A 347 9.45 -5.54 -16.10
N PHE A 348 10.37 -5.62 -17.05
CA PHE A 348 11.39 -6.65 -17.14
C PHE A 348 12.63 -6.22 -16.36
N GLU A 349 12.90 -6.87 -15.23
CA GLU A 349 14.08 -6.58 -14.38
C GLU A 349 15.41 -6.76 -15.12
N THR A 350 15.43 -7.54 -16.19
CA THR A 350 16.63 -7.79 -17.01
C THR A 350 16.84 -6.78 -18.14
N MET A 351 15.91 -5.86 -18.37
CA MET A 351 15.98 -4.85 -19.42
C MET A 351 16.43 -3.50 -18.85
N SER A 352 17.06 -2.67 -19.68
CA SER A 352 17.38 -1.29 -19.30
C SER A 352 16.12 -0.42 -19.16
N ILE A 353 16.25 0.77 -18.55
CA ILE A 353 15.14 1.73 -18.40
C ILE A 353 14.61 2.19 -19.77
N ALA A 354 15.44 2.20 -20.82
CA ALA A 354 15.03 2.62 -22.16
C ALA A 354 14.32 1.51 -22.95
N GLU A 355 14.57 0.24 -22.58
CA GLU A 355 13.96 -0.93 -23.23
C GLU A 355 12.64 -1.35 -22.56
N ASN A 356 12.47 -1.04 -21.27
CA ASN A 356 11.21 -1.11 -20.55
C ASN A 356 10.29 0.05 -20.92
#